data_AF-A0AAD1XJE5-F1
#
_entry.id   AF-A0AAD1XJE5-F1
#
_cell.length_a   1.000
_cell.length_b   1.000
_cell.length_c   1.000
_cell.angle_alpha   90.00
_cell.angle_beta   90.00
_cell.angle_gamma   90.00
#
_symmetry.space_group_name_H-M   'P 1'
#
loop_
_entity.id
_entity.type
_entity.pdbx_description
1 polymer ?
#
loop_
_entity_poly.entity_id
_entity_poly.type
_entity_poly.pdbx_seq_one_letter_code
_entity_poly.pdbx_strand_id
1 'polypeptide(L)'
;MTFSCVTAANVDVVETIEGVLIGAFADHGVAAVKCIQDGEETFQEIEESVKELSKGGVTNIVNGLSHIGQALEHLPEEFKDCQSAEAILDDFKYLVEEFKNPKQLVVHVGYEILWYGRSIYKDITGAVANFGEGHFKDAGVNVGDIIHILLVQKAVNRPQYTIPTAEVEQLVEGILVGTFGGDAKAAVECLEDGEQIIVDIEKAINEFEQGGVTHVVEGLKFIGEALEELPVELQECEAAEGLFDDFQHIIDEFKNPTELAVHFAKEILWHGKTITKDVKNAQTHFNAKEFEPAGEDIGAIVKILFVDKVTTFIKDQF
;
A
#
# COMPACT_ATOMS: atom_id res chain seq x y z
N MET A 1 -31.39 38.46 -2.67
CA MET A 1 -30.78 37.12 -2.73
C MET A 1 -31.25 36.48 -4.03
N THR A 2 -30.46 36.63 -5.08
CA THR A 2 -30.70 35.95 -6.36
C THR A 2 -30.10 34.55 -6.23
N PHE A 3 -30.95 33.54 -6.07
CA PHE A 3 -30.53 32.16 -6.30
C PHE A 3 -30.14 32.06 -7.77
N SER A 4 -28.84 31.96 -8.04
CA SER A 4 -28.37 31.69 -9.39
C SER A 4 -28.78 30.26 -9.77
N CYS A 5 -29.30 30.11 -10.98
CA CYS A 5 -29.83 28.87 -11.50
C CYS A 5 -28.68 27.86 -11.64
N VAL A 6 -28.71 26.77 -10.88
CA VAL A 6 -27.82 25.62 -11.06
C VAL A 6 -28.15 25.03 -12.44
N THR A 7 -27.21 25.11 -13.38
CA THR A 7 -27.30 24.45 -14.70
C THR A 7 -27.11 22.94 -14.53
N ALA A 8 -27.46 22.11 -15.52
CA ALA A 8 -27.20 20.67 -15.46
C ALA A 8 -25.72 20.33 -15.21
N ALA A 9 -24.80 21.07 -15.84
CA ALA A 9 -23.36 20.97 -15.57
C ALA A 9 -23.01 21.24 -14.09
N ASN A 10 -23.68 22.20 -13.45
CA ASN A 10 -23.49 22.47 -12.02
C ASN A 10 -24.10 21.39 -11.11
N VAL A 11 -25.02 20.53 -11.60
CA VAL A 11 -25.55 19.41 -10.81
C VAL A 11 -24.55 18.28 -10.76
N ASP A 12 -23.98 17.89 -11.92
CA ASP A 12 -23.01 16.80 -12.03
C ASP A 12 -21.74 17.09 -11.22
N VAL A 13 -21.27 18.35 -11.27
CA VAL A 13 -20.13 18.86 -10.48
C VAL A 13 -20.40 18.73 -8.99
N VAL A 14 -21.54 19.24 -8.52
CA VAL A 14 -21.89 19.22 -7.09
C VAL A 14 -22.12 17.80 -6.59
N GLU A 15 -22.76 16.94 -7.39
CA GLU A 15 -22.98 15.53 -7.05
C GLU A 15 -21.66 14.76 -6.92
N THR A 16 -20.73 14.96 -7.85
CA THR A 16 -19.41 14.30 -7.80
C THR A 16 -18.64 14.70 -6.55
N ILE A 17 -18.53 16.00 -6.28
CA ILE A 17 -17.78 16.51 -5.12
C ILE A 17 -18.48 16.09 -3.82
N GLU A 18 -19.81 16.14 -3.77
CA GLU A 18 -20.58 15.61 -2.64
C GLU A 18 -20.25 14.14 -2.39
N GLY A 19 -20.24 13.31 -3.44
CA GLY A 19 -19.86 11.91 -3.33
C GLY A 19 -18.45 11.72 -2.77
N VAL A 20 -17.46 12.45 -3.31
CA VAL A 20 -16.06 12.39 -2.86
C VAL A 20 -15.95 12.70 -1.38
N LEU A 21 -16.59 13.79 -0.93
CA LEU A 21 -16.56 14.19 0.49
C LEU A 21 -17.22 13.14 1.38
N ILE A 22 -18.35 12.56 0.96
CA ILE A 22 -19.05 11.51 1.70
C ILE A 22 -18.19 10.25 1.82
N GLY A 23 -17.62 9.77 0.72
CA GLY A 23 -16.78 8.57 0.76
C GLY A 23 -15.52 8.78 1.60
N ALA A 24 -14.84 9.92 1.43
CA ALA A 24 -13.58 10.20 2.11
C ALA A 24 -13.75 10.46 3.62
N PHE A 25 -14.79 11.19 4.02
CA PHE A 25 -14.93 11.75 5.37
C PHE A 25 -16.25 11.43 6.08
N ALA A 26 -17.10 10.58 5.49
CA ALA A 26 -18.38 10.19 6.05
C ALA A 26 -19.25 11.40 6.47
N ASP A 27 -19.79 11.38 7.70
CA ASP A 27 -20.68 12.42 8.24
C ASP A 27 -20.04 13.83 8.24
N HIS A 28 -18.71 13.91 8.37
CA HIS A 28 -18.00 15.19 8.29
C HIS A 28 -17.95 15.75 6.86
N GLY A 29 -17.94 14.87 5.85
CA GLY A 29 -18.00 15.25 4.44
C GLY A 29 -19.33 15.87 4.05
N VAL A 30 -20.45 15.32 4.54
CA VAL A 30 -21.81 15.83 4.28
C VAL A 30 -21.95 17.30 4.72
N ALA A 31 -21.34 17.68 5.83
CA ALA A 31 -21.41 19.03 6.37
C ALA A 31 -20.70 20.07 5.48
N ALA A 32 -19.69 19.65 4.70
CA ALA A 32 -18.89 20.50 3.83
C ALA A 32 -19.49 20.72 2.44
N VAL A 33 -20.44 19.89 2.01
CA VAL A 33 -21.10 20.00 0.68
C VAL A 33 -21.71 21.38 0.44
N LYS A 34 -22.32 21.98 1.48
CA LYS A 34 -22.94 23.31 1.39
C LYS A 34 -21.93 24.45 1.20
N CYS A 35 -20.64 24.17 1.29
CA CYS A 35 -19.56 25.12 1.13
C CYS A 35 -19.08 25.23 -0.33
N ILE A 36 -19.45 24.28 -1.19
CA ILE A 36 -19.03 24.22 -2.60
C ILE A 36 -19.64 25.42 -3.34
N GLN A 37 -18.79 26.28 -3.92
CA GLN A 37 -19.23 27.47 -4.66
C GLN A 37 -19.01 27.33 -6.17
N ASP A 38 -17.89 26.75 -6.55
CA ASP A 38 -17.44 26.49 -7.91
C ASP A 38 -16.54 25.27 -7.83
N GLY A 39 -16.86 24.22 -8.59
CA GLY A 39 -16.19 22.92 -8.49
C GLY A 39 -15.78 22.35 -9.84
N GLU A 40 -15.79 23.17 -10.88
CA GLU A 40 -15.56 22.73 -12.26
C GLU A 40 -14.15 22.14 -12.44
N GLU A 41 -13.13 22.77 -11.85
CA GLU A 41 -11.74 22.25 -11.88
C GLU A 41 -11.64 20.92 -11.12
N THR A 42 -12.21 20.84 -9.92
CA THR A 42 -12.29 19.60 -9.13
C THR A 42 -12.98 18.48 -9.92
N PHE A 43 -14.09 18.77 -10.60
CA PHE A 43 -14.80 17.81 -11.42
C PHE A 43 -13.96 17.32 -12.61
N GLN A 44 -13.28 18.22 -13.32
CA GLN A 44 -12.41 17.87 -14.44
C GLN A 44 -11.26 16.95 -14.00
N GLU A 45 -10.66 17.22 -12.84
CA GLU A 45 -9.63 16.36 -12.29
C GLU A 45 -10.19 14.99 -11.88
N ILE A 46 -11.40 14.91 -11.31
CA ILE A 46 -12.05 13.62 -11.05
C ILE A 46 -12.39 12.87 -12.36
N GLU A 47 -12.82 13.56 -13.40
CA GLU A 47 -13.07 12.96 -14.72
C GLU A 47 -11.80 12.35 -15.31
N GLU A 48 -10.70 13.11 -15.34
CA GLU A 48 -9.41 12.61 -15.81
C GLU A 48 -8.88 11.47 -14.92
N SER A 49 -9.13 11.53 -13.61
CA SER A 49 -8.85 10.43 -12.69
C SER A 49 -9.57 9.15 -13.11
N VAL A 50 -10.90 9.20 -13.27
CA VAL A 50 -11.72 8.05 -13.67
C VAL A 50 -11.27 7.52 -15.03
N LYS A 51 -10.92 8.40 -15.96
CA LYS A 51 -10.41 8.03 -17.28
C LYS A 51 -9.06 7.31 -17.21
N GLU A 52 -8.13 7.78 -16.38
CA GLU A 52 -6.87 7.05 -16.12
C GLU A 52 -7.15 5.69 -15.46
N LEU A 53 -7.95 5.66 -14.40
CA LEU A 53 -8.33 4.43 -13.68
C LEU A 53 -8.97 3.39 -14.60
N SER A 54 -9.80 3.82 -15.57
CA SER A 54 -10.47 2.95 -16.54
C SER A 54 -9.50 2.19 -17.45
N LYS A 55 -8.28 2.72 -17.67
CA LYS A 55 -7.25 2.06 -18.48
C LYS A 55 -6.62 0.87 -17.75
N GLY A 56 -6.75 0.81 -16.42
CA GLY A 56 -6.18 -0.23 -15.57
C GLY A 56 -4.65 -0.25 -15.57
N GLY A 57 -4.05 -1.10 -14.74
CA GLY A 57 -2.59 -1.19 -14.59
C GLY A 57 -2.01 -0.10 -13.69
N VAL A 58 -0.88 -0.41 -13.05
CA VAL A 58 -0.33 0.39 -11.94
C VAL A 58 -0.02 1.83 -12.34
N THR A 59 0.55 2.07 -13.52
CA THR A 59 0.85 3.43 -13.99
C THR A 59 -0.41 4.29 -14.11
N ASN A 60 -1.48 3.75 -14.70
CA ASN A 60 -2.71 4.52 -14.85
C ASN A 60 -3.46 4.68 -13.52
N ILE A 61 -3.31 3.73 -12.59
CA ILE A 61 -3.80 3.89 -11.21
C ILE A 61 -3.07 5.04 -10.52
N VAL A 62 -1.75 5.10 -10.61
CA VAL A 62 -0.94 6.21 -10.06
C VAL A 62 -1.32 7.54 -10.70
N ASN A 63 -1.49 7.59 -12.03
CA ASN A 63 -1.94 8.81 -12.71
C ASN A 63 -3.33 9.23 -12.24
N GLY A 64 -4.26 8.28 -12.13
CA GLY A 64 -5.61 8.55 -11.65
C GLY A 64 -5.62 9.10 -10.22
N LEU A 65 -4.77 8.56 -9.36
CA LEU A 65 -4.59 9.08 -8.00
C LEU A 65 -3.91 10.44 -7.98
N SER A 66 -2.98 10.72 -8.91
CA SER A 66 -2.40 12.05 -9.07
C SER A 66 -3.48 13.10 -9.40
N HIS A 67 -4.43 12.77 -10.27
CA HIS A 67 -5.56 13.65 -10.58
C HIS A 67 -6.50 13.83 -9.37
N ILE A 68 -6.74 12.77 -8.58
CA ILE A 68 -7.44 12.91 -7.29
C ILE A 68 -6.71 13.87 -6.35
N GLY A 69 -5.38 13.81 -6.29
CA GLY A 69 -4.56 14.75 -5.51
C GLY A 69 -4.75 16.18 -5.94
N GLN A 70 -4.73 16.44 -7.25
CA GLN A 70 -4.98 17.76 -7.83
C GLN A 70 -6.39 18.25 -7.47
N ALA A 71 -7.41 17.40 -7.60
CA ALA A 71 -8.77 17.72 -7.18
C ALA A 71 -8.83 18.13 -5.69
N LEU A 72 -8.11 17.41 -4.82
CA LEU A 72 -8.05 17.68 -3.39
C LEU A 72 -7.27 18.96 -3.04
N GLU A 73 -6.33 19.42 -3.88
CA GLU A 73 -5.59 20.67 -3.67
C GLU A 73 -6.47 21.92 -3.83
N HIS A 74 -7.50 21.84 -4.68
CA HIS A 74 -8.41 22.97 -4.95
C HIS A 74 -9.46 23.15 -3.83
N LEU A 75 -9.92 22.05 -3.24
CA LEU A 75 -11.02 22.04 -2.27
C LEU A 75 -10.81 22.89 -0.99
N PRO A 76 -9.62 22.94 -0.36
CA PRO A 76 -9.40 23.76 0.84
C PRO A 76 -9.68 25.26 0.63
N GLU A 77 -9.43 25.80 -0.56
CA GLU A 77 -9.72 27.21 -0.86
C GLU A 77 -11.23 27.48 -0.97
N GLU A 78 -12.02 26.50 -1.40
CA GLU A 78 -13.49 26.56 -1.39
C GLU A 78 -14.04 26.56 0.04
N PHE A 79 -13.31 25.95 0.98
CA PHE A 79 -13.76 25.75 2.36
C PHE A 79 -13.26 26.79 3.36
N LYS A 80 -12.30 27.65 3.00
CA LYS A 80 -11.59 28.52 3.97
C LYS A 80 -12.49 29.45 4.80
N ASP A 81 -13.64 29.85 4.25
CA ASP A 81 -14.61 30.71 4.93
C ASP A 81 -15.84 29.91 5.44
N CYS A 82 -15.82 28.58 5.35
CA CYS A 82 -16.93 27.72 5.70
C CYS A 82 -16.73 27.01 7.05
N GLN A 83 -17.40 27.52 8.07
CA GLN A 83 -17.34 26.96 9.44
C GLN A 83 -17.75 25.48 9.53
N SER A 84 -18.52 24.98 8.55
CA SER A 84 -18.99 23.58 8.57
C SER A 84 -18.02 22.58 7.95
N ALA A 85 -16.93 23.05 7.33
CA ALA A 85 -15.84 22.23 6.85
C ALA A 85 -14.66 22.15 7.83
N GLU A 86 -14.71 22.86 8.97
CA GLU A 86 -13.61 22.93 9.93
C GLU A 86 -13.14 21.56 10.42
N ALA A 87 -14.07 20.59 10.54
CA ALA A 87 -13.78 19.22 10.97
C ALA A 87 -12.94 18.41 9.99
N ILE A 88 -12.93 18.75 8.69
CA ILE A 88 -12.17 18.03 7.64
C ILE A 88 -10.90 18.76 7.20
N LEU A 89 -10.71 20.03 7.60
CA LEU A 89 -9.58 20.85 7.14
C LEU A 89 -8.22 20.27 7.56
N ASP A 90 -8.11 19.65 8.73
CA ASP A 90 -6.86 19.04 9.17
C ASP A 90 -6.55 17.75 8.40
N ASP A 91 -7.57 16.96 8.05
CA ASP A 91 -7.40 15.80 7.18
C ASP A 91 -6.98 16.26 5.77
N PHE A 92 -7.58 17.31 5.21
CA PHE A 92 -7.17 17.89 3.93
C PHE A 92 -5.72 18.38 3.91
N LYS A 93 -5.24 19.04 4.97
CA LYS A 93 -3.83 19.45 5.06
C LYS A 93 -2.90 18.25 5.02
N TYR A 94 -3.28 17.15 5.68
CA TYR A 94 -2.52 15.91 5.66
C TYR A 94 -2.51 15.30 4.25
N LEU A 95 -3.68 15.18 3.61
CA LEU A 95 -3.81 14.68 2.23
C LEU A 95 -2.92 15.47 1.27
N VAL A 96 -3.02 16.80 1.28
CA VAL A 96 -2.24 17.68 0.39
C VAL A 96 -0.73 17.53 0.63
N GLU A 97 -0.30 17.30 1.86
CA GLU A 97 1.13 17.09 2.15
C GLU A 97 1.64 15.76 1.58
N GLU A 98 0.85 14.69 1.64
CA GLU A 98 1.18 13.39 1.02
C GLU A 98 1.34 13.53 -0.51
N PHE A 99 0.47 14.31 -1.17
CA PHE A 99 0.56 14.55 -2.62
C PHE A 99 1.77 15.37 -3.05
N LYS A 100 2.36 16.20 -2.17
CA LYS A 100 3.62 16.92 -2.46
C LYS A 100 4.82 16.00 -2.59
N ASN A 101 4.72 14.75 -2.11
CA ASN A 101 5.77 13.75 -2.25
C ASN A 101 5.31 12.58 -3.14
N PRO A 102 5.30 12.76 -4.48
CA PRO A 102 4.81 11.75 -5.41
C PRO A 102 5.54 10.40 -5.31
N LYS A 103 6.79 10.39 -4.81
CA LYS A 103 7.52 9.14 -4.55
C LYS A 103 6.93 8.39 -3.35
N GLN A 104 6.70 9.07 -2.22
CA GLN A 104 6.08 8.46 -1.04
C GLN A 104 4.64 8.04 -1.33
N LEU A 105 3.90 8.85 -2.08
CA LEU A 105 2.54 8.52 -2.51
C LEU A 105 2.49 7.22 -3.32
N VAL A 106 3.39 7.01 -4.28
CA VAL A 106 3.40 5.76 -5.08
C VAL A 106 3.70 4.53 -4.21
N VAL A 107 4.63 4.65 -3.26
CA VAL A 107 4.92 3.60 -2.28
C VAL A 107 3.68 3.35 -1.41
N HIS A 108 2.94 4.41 -1.07
CA HIS A 108 1.75 4.37 -0.21
C HIS A 108 0.56 3.71 -0.84
N VAL A 109 0.24 4.16 -2.03
CA VAL A 109 -0.75 3.54 -2.88
C VAL A 109 -0.39 2.07 -3.14
N GLY A 110 0.88 1.77 -3.46
CA GLY A 110 1.33 0.39 -3.68
C GLY A 110 1.09 -0.51 -2.47
N TYR A 111 1.38 -0.02 -1.27
CA TYR A 111 1.12 -0.73 -0.02
C TYR A 111 -0.38 -0.93 0.25
N GLU A 112 -1.18 0.12 0.18
CA GLU A 112 -2.60 0.01 0.47
C GLU A 112 -3.32 -0.88 -0.57
N ILE A 113 -2.86 -0.89 -1.83
CA ILE A 113 -3.30 -1.85 -2.85
C ILE A 113 -2.93 -3.29 -2.48
N LEU A 114 -1.82 -3.54 -1.78
CA LEU A 114 -1.46 -4.89 -1.35
C LEU A 114 -2.49 -5.45 -0.36
N TRP A 115 -2.91 -4.66 0.63
CA TRP A 115 -3.81 -5.12 1.70
C TRP A 115 -5.29 -4.93 1.37
N TYR A 116 -5.63 -3.81 0.77
CA TYR A 116 -7.00 -3.42 0.44
C TYR A 116 -7.29 -3.48 -1.06
N GLY A 117 -6.40 -4.05 -1.86
CA GLY A 117 -6.54 -4.09 -3.32
C GLY A 117 -7.85 -4.64 -3.83
N ARG A 118 -8.50 -5.57 -3.08
CA ARG A 118 -9.85 -6.03 -3.44
C ARG A 118 -10.90 -4.92 -3.29
N SER A 119 -10.87 -4.20 -2.17
CA SER A 119 -11.79 -3.09 -1.91
C SER A 119 -11.50 -1.94 -2.87
N ILE A 120 -10.23 -1.53 -2.98
CA ILE A 120 -9.80 -0.49 -3.92
C ILE A 120 -10.17 -0.85 -5.36
N TYR A 121 -9.96 -2.08 -5.81
CA TYR A 121 -10.35 -2.49 -7.16
C TYR A 121 -11.87 -2.48 -7.35
N LYS A 122 -12.63 -2.93 -6.35
CA LYS A 122 -14.10 -2.85 -6.37
C LYS A 122 -14.54 -1.39 -6.52
N ASP A 123 -13.97 -0.48 -5.74
CA ASP A 123 -14.33 0.94 -5.76
C ASP A 123 -13.87 1.61 -7.06
N ILE A 124 -12.70 1.26 -7.61
CA ILE A 124 -12.29 1.70 -8.96
C ILE A 124 -13.30 1.27 -10.02
N THR A 125 -13.70 -0.02 -10.02
CA THR A 125 -14.69 -0.51 -10.99
C THR A 125 -16.06 0.14 -10.80
N GLY A 126 -16.43 0.43 -9.55
CA GLY A 126 -17.65 1.16 -9.21
C GLY A 126 -17.61 2.60 -9.74
N ALA A 127 -16.51 3.32 -9.49
CA ALA A 127 -16.31 4.69 -9.96
C ALA A 127 -16.43 4.79 -11.48
N VAL A 128 -15.72 3.91 -12.21
CA VAL A 128 -15.76 3.88 -13.68
C VAL A 128 -17.15 3.57 -14.22
N ALA A 129 -17.84 2.58 -13.64
CA ALA A 129 -19.18 2.21 -14.07
C ALA A 129 -20.19 3.33 -13.80
N ASN A 130 -20.22 3.83 -12.56
CA ASN A 130 -21.15 4.89 -12.14
C ASN A 130 -20.93 6.18 -12.93
N PHE A 131 -19.68 6.58 -13.16
CA PHE A 131 -19.38 7.78 -13.94
C PHE A 131 -19.84 7.63 -15.40
N GLY A 132 -19.59 6.46 -16.01
CA GLY A 132 -20.05 6.16 -17.38
C GLY A 132 -21.58 6.08 -17.54
N GLU A 133 -22.31 5.74 -16.47
CA GLU A 133 -23.77 5.71 -16.41
C GLU A 133 -24.40 7.06 -16.03
N GLY A 134 -23.59 8.06 -15.68
CA GLY A 134 -24.05 9.38 -15.21
C GLY A 134 -24.51 9.39 -13.74
N HIS A 135 -24.17 8.36 -12.96
CA HIS A 135 -24.38 8.31 -11.52
C HIS A 135 -23.23 9.03 -10.80
N PHE A 136 -23.09 10.33 -11.02
CA PHE A 136 -21.93 11.12 -10.60
C PHE A 136 -21.69 11.13 -9.08
N LYS A 137 -22.76 11.17 -8.29
CA LYS A 137 -22.66 11.05 -6.84
C LYS A 137 -22.07 9.71 -6.40
N ASP A 138 -22.57 8.61 -6.94
CA ASP A 138 -22.08 7.27 -6.58
C ASP A 138 -20.64 7.06 -7.07
N ALA A 139 -20.29 7.62 -8.24
CA ALA A 139 -18.92 7.64 -8.72
C ALA A 139 -18.00 8.43 -7.77
N GLY A 140 -18.46 9.60 -7.33
CA GLY A 140 -17.79 10.40 -6.31
C GLY A 140 -17.62 9.63 -5.01
N VAL A 141 -18.63 8.91 -4.53
CA VAL A 141 -18.54 8.07 -3.32
C VAL A 141 -17.46 7.01 -3.49
N ASN A 142 -17.41 6.31 -4.62
CA ASN A 142 -16.36 5.33 -4.85
C ASN A 142 -14.94 5.95 -4.88
N VAL A 143 -14.78 7.14 -5.46
CA VAL A 143 -13.51 7.88 -5.39
C VAL A 143 -13.18 8.29 -3.96
N GLY A 144 -14.18 8.77 -3.21
CA GLY A 144 -14.06 9.09 -1.80
C GLY A 144 -13.63 7.90 -0.95
N ASP A 145 -14.21 6.72 -1.18
CA ASP A 145 -13.85 5.47 -0.48
C ASP A 145 -12.39 5.08 -0.77
N ILE A 146 -11.91 5.27 -2.00
CA ILE A 146 -10.50 5.08 -2.35
C ILE A 146 -9.63 6.05 -1.55
N ILE A 147 -9.98 7.35 -1.50
CA ILE A 147 -9.26 8.34 -0.69
C ILE A 147 -9.30 7.96 0.79
N HIS A 148 -10.43 7.43 1.28
CA HIS A 148 -10.57 7.01 2.66
C HIS A 148 -9.61 5.88 3.02
N ILE A 149 -9.65 4.80 2.24
CA ILE A 149 -8.80 3.62 2.41
C ILE A 149 -7.33 4.03 2.28
N LEU A 150 -7.01 4.80 1.24
CA LEU A 150 -5.64 5.15 0.97
C LEU A 150 -5.11 6.13 2.00
N LEU A 151 -5.82 7.20 2.36
CA LEU A 151 -5.18 8.37 2.95
C LEU A 151 -5.84 8.93 4.22
N VAL A 152 -7.10 8.57 4.52
CA VAL A 152 -7.83 9.13 5.68
C VAL A 152 -7.92 8.13 6.84
N GLN A 153 -8.02 6.83 6.54
CA GLN A 153 -7.99 5.79 7.53
C GLN A 153 -6.61 5.78 8.21
N LYS A 154 -6.49 6.44 9.36
CA LYS A 154 -5.45 6.11 10.35
C LYS A 154 -5.66 4.66 10.72
N ALA A 155 -4.62 3.83 10.71
CA ALA A 155 -4.75 2.44 11.12
C ALA A 155 -5.33 2.36 12.54
N VAL A 156 -6.62 2.06 12.64
CA VAL A 156 -7.34 2.02 13.91
C VAL A 156 -7.19 0.62 14.50
N ASN A 157 -6.66 0.54 15.73
CA ASN A 157 -6.71 -0.60 16.65
C ASN A 157 -6.51 -1.98 16.00
N ARG A 158 -5.27 -2.29 15.60
CA ARG A 158 -4.86 -3.68 15.42
C ARG A 158 -4.26 -4.21 16.74
N PRO A 159 -4.60 -5.43 17.18
CA PRO A 159 -4.09 -5.97 18.43
C PRO A 159 -2.57 -6.08 18.36
N GLN A 160 -1.87 -5.53 19.35
CA GLN A 160 -0.42 -5.79 19.51
C GLN A 160 -0.20 -7.29 19.70
N TYR A 161 0.59 -7.88 18.83
CA TYR A 161 0.93 -9.29 18.89
C TYR A 161 2.29 -9.47 19.59
N THR A 162 2.31 -10.25 20.66
CA THR A 162 3.56 -10.69 21.31
C THR A 162 3.75 -12.15 20.95
N ILE A 163 4.78 -12.47 20.16
CA ILE A 163 5.06 -13.84 19.72
C ILE A 163 6.05 -14.45 20.73
N PRO A 164 5.73 -15.57 21.38
CA PRO A 164 6.71 -16.34 22.17
C PRO A 164 7.97 -16.67 21.34
N THR A 165 9.15 -16.60 21.94
CA THR A 165 10.46 -16.82 21.27
C THR A 165 10.51 -18.09 20.39
N ALA A 166 9.95 -19.21 20.86
CA ALA A 166 9.90 -20.48 20.11
C ALA A 166 9.00 -20.43 18.87
N GLU A 167 8.02 -19.52 18.83
CA GLU A 167 7.16 -19.29 17.66
C GLU A 167 7.85 -18.35 16.65
N VAL A 168 8.81 -17.52 17.09
CA VAL A 168 9.61 -16.67 16.20
C VAL A 168 10.68 -17.49 15.46
N GLU A 169 11.30 -18.47 16.12
CA GLU A 169 12.21 -19.42 15.45
C GLU A 169 11.52 -20.12 14.27
N GLN A 170 10.27 -20.56 14.45
CA GLN A 170 9.46 -21.16 13.39
C GLN A 170 9.20 -20.17 12.25
N LEU A 171 8.91 -18.91 12.58
CA LEU A 171 8.68 -17.87 11.58
C LEU A 171 9.95 -17.58 10.76
N VAL A 172 11.11 -17.47 11.43
CA VAL A 172 12.43 -17.29 10.79
C VAL A 172 12.77 -18.48 9.91
N GLU A 173 12.57 -19.70 10.40
CA GLU A 173 12.76 -20.93 9.63
C GLU A 173 11.92 -20.89 8.35
N GLY A 174 10.64 -20.59 8.49
CA GLY A 174 9.73 -20.45 7.37
C GLY A 174 10.20 -19.40 6.36
N ILE A 175 10.61 -18.21 6.83
CA ILE A 175 11.10 -17.13 5.94
C ILE A 175 12.32 -17.59 5.14
N LEU A 176 13.29 -18.23 5.79
CA LEU A 176 14.50 -18.73 5.12
C LEU A 176 14.18 -19.82 4.10
N VAL A 177 13.32 -20.77 4.47
CA VAL A 177 12.87 -21.87 3.59
C VAL A 177 12.05 -21.34 2.41
N GLY A 178 11.16 -20.39 2.64
CA GLY A 178 10.38 -19.75 1.58
C GLY A 178 11.26 -18.93 0.62
N THR A 179 12.27 -18.25 1.16
CA THR A 179 13.15 -17.36 0.40
C THR A 179 14.14 -18.16 -0.47
N PHE A 180 14.85 -19.11 0.13
CA PHE A 180 15.98 -19.79 -0.50
C PHE A 180 15.68 -21.25 -0.87
N GLY A 181 14.53 -21.78 -0.45
CA GLY A 181 14.15 -23.17 -0.66
C GLY A 181 14.62 -24.10 0.46
N GLY A 182 14.37 -25.40 0.29
CA GLY A 182 14.59 -26.41 1.34
C GLY A 182 16.04 -26.56 1.81
N ASP A 183 17.02 -26.12 1.02
CA ASP A 183 18.44 -26.16 1.39
C ASP A 183 18.76 -25.19 2.55
N ALA A 184 17.92 -24.16 2.77
CA ALA A 184 18.06 -23.26 3.90
C ALA A 184 17.66 -23.88 5.26
N LYS A 185 16.98 -25.04 5.30
CA LYS A 185 16.69 -25.73 6.57
C LYS A 185 17.97 -26.09 7.32
N ALA A 186 19.03 -26.43 6.61
CA ALA A 186 20.32 -26.74 7.22
C ALA A 186 21.05 -25.50 7.76
N ALA A 187 20.76 -24.31 7.21
CA ALA A 187 21.26 -23.04 7.73
C ALA A 187 20.51 -22.61 9.01
N VAL A 188 19.23 -22.96 9.15
CA VAL A 188 18.43 -22.68 10.34
C VAL A 188 18.99 -23.40 11.58
N GLU A 189 19.47 -24.63 11.42
CA GLU A 189 20.12 -25.39 12.51
C GLU A 189 21.41 -24.73 13.04
N CYS A 190 21.97 -23.77 12.30
CA CYS A 190 23.17 -23.03 12.68
C CYS A 190 22.89 -21.70 13.41
N LEU A 191 21.62 -21.28 13.54
CA LEU A 191 21.27 -20.05 14.25
C LEU A 191 21.36 -20.30 15.76
N GLU A 192 22.45 -19.85 16.39
CA GLU A 192 22.70 -20.07 17.82
C GLU A 192 22.16 -18.94 18.72
N ASP A 193 22.03 -17.70 18.22
CA ASP A 193 21.68 -16.52 19.04
C ASP A 193 20.88 -15.46 18.26
N GLY A 194 19.76 -15.86 17.65
CA GLY A 194 18.90 -14.98 16.85
C GLY A 194 18.04 -13.98 17.65
N GLU A 195 18.41 -13.63 18.89
CA GLU A 195 17.57 -12.75 19.74
C GLU A 195 17.32 -11.39 19.10
N GLN A 196 18.32 -10.85 18.39
CA GLN A 196 18.18 -9.57 17.70
C GLN A 196 17.38 -9.69 16.38
N ILE A 197 17.58 -10.76 15.61
CA ILE A 197 16.72 -11.14 14.46
C ILE A 197 15.26 -11.26 14.89
N ILE A 198 15.00 -11.89 16.03
CA ILE A 198 13.68 -12.04 16.63
C ILE A 198 13.09 -10.66 16.97
N VAL A 199 13.86 -9.82 17.65
CA VAL A 199 13.44 -8.46 18.02
C VAL A 199 13.11 -7.63 16.78
N ASP A 200 13.89 -7.74 15.71
CA ASP A 200 13.67 -6.95 14.50
C ASP A 200 12.50 -7.50 13.69
N ILE A 201 12.27 -8.81 13.64
CA ILE A 201 11.04 -9.37 13.06
C ILE A 201 9.80 -8.98 13.88
N GLU A 202 9.87 -8.98 15.21
CA GLU A 202 8.77 -8.49 16.05
C GLU A 202 8.47 -7.02 15.77
N LYS A 203 9.51 -6.18 15.65
CA LYS A 203 9.31 -4.78 15.25
C LYS A 203 8.71 -4.71 13.86
N ALA A 204 9.20 -5.49 12.89
CA ALA A 204 8.68 -5.50 11.53
C ALA A 204 7.19 -5.87 11.48
N ILE A 205 6.78 -6.88 12.24
CA ILE A 205 5.38 -7.29 12.35
C ILE A 205 4.56 -6.18 13.00
N ASN A 206 5.01 -5.60 14.11
CA ASN A 206 4.34 -4.47 14.74
C ASN A 206 4.20 -3.27 13.79
N GLU A 207 5.21 -3.00 12.99
CA GLU A 207 5.20 -1.97 11.96
C GLU A 207 4.20 -2.32 10.83
N PHE A 208 4.19 -3.56 10.31
CA PHE A 208 3.21 -3.98 9.31
C PHE A 208 1.77 -3.99 9.83
N GLU A 209 1.57 -4.29 11.10
CA GLU A 209 0.28 -4.20 11.79
C GLU A 209 -0.18 -2.75 11.96
N GLN A 210 0.75 -1.84 12.27
CA GLN A 210 0.46 -0.41 12.26
C GLN A 210 0.05 0.06 10.87
N GLY A 211 0.65 -0.46 9.81
CA GLY A 211 0.27 -0.14 8.44
C GLY A 211 0.38 1.34 8.08
N GLY A 212 0.08 1.68 6.82
CA GLY A 212 0.49 2.96 6.24
C GLY A 212 2.00 3.01 5.99
N VAL A 213 2.44 3.88 5.08
CA VAL A 213 3.80 3.77 4.52
C VAL A 213 4.94 3.93 5.47
N THR A 214 4.84 4.87 6.40
CA THR A 214 5.93 5.10 7.35
C THR A 214 6.25 3.83 8.12
N HIS A 215 5.21 3.14 8.58
CA HIS A 215 5.38 1.91 9.31
C HIS A 215 5.85 0.78 8.40
N VAL A 216 5.37 0.70 7.17
CA VAL A 216 5.79 -0.39 6.25
C VAL A 216 7.23 -0.24 5.81
N VAL A 217 7.67 0.98 5.54
CA VAL A 217 9.07 1.28 5.27
C VAL A 217 9.92 0.93 6.49
N GLU A 218 9.47 1.28 7.69
CA GLU A 218 10.16 0.93 8.93
C GLU A 218 10.15 -0.59 9.19
N GLY A 219 9.08 -1.29 8.84
CA GLY A 219 8.96 -2.73 8.96
C GLY A 219 9.81 -3.47 7.95
N LEU A 220 9.86 -3.02 6.70
CA LEU A 220 10.80 -3.52 5.68
C LEU A 220 12.23 -3.20 6.05
N LYS A 221 12.48 -2.06 6.69
CA LYS A 221 13.79 -1.74 7.25
C LYS A 221 14.15 -2.71 8.36
N PHE A 222 13.24 -3.03 9.29
CA PHE A 222 13.50 -4.04 10.31
C PHE A 222 13.69 -5.46 9.73
N ILE A 223 12.99 -5.82 8.65
CA ILE A 223 13.29 -7.04 7.89
C ILE A 223 14.69 -6.96 7.27
N GLY A 224 15.08 -5.81 6.70
CA GLY A 224 16.43 -5.57 6.18
C GLY A 224 17.50 -5.69 7.27
N GLU A 225 17.28 -5.10 8.45
CA GLU A 225 18.16 -5.19 9.62
C GLU A 225 18.29 -6.65 10.09
N ALA A 226 17.18 -7.39 10.19
CA ALA A 226 17.19 -8.82 10.50
C ALA A 226 17.97 -9.65 9.45
N LEU A 227 17.85 -9.29 8.16
CA LEU A 227 18.59 -9.95 7.07
C LEU A 227 20.07 -9.57 7.04
N GLU A 228 20.47 -8.41 7.56
CA GLU A 228 21.88 -8.01 7.70
C GLU A 228 22.61 -8.79 8.80
N GLU A 229 21.89 -9.27 9.81
CA GLU A 229 22.43 -10.05 10.92
C GLU A 229 22.64 -11.52 10.57
N LEU A 230 21.80 -12.07 9.69
CA LEU A 230 21.86 -13.47 9.27
C LEU A 230 23.23 -13.89 8.71
N PRO A 231 23.92 -13.12 7.83
CA PRO A 231 25.28 -13.46 7.40
C PRO A 231 26.30 -13.54 8.54
N VAL A 232 26.15 -12.74 9.60
CA VAL A 232 27.07 -12.74 10.74
C VAL A 232 26.87 -14.01 11.57
N GLU A 233 25.61 -14.37 11.84
CA GLU A 233 25.27 -15.60 12.57
C GLU A 233 25.62 -16.87 11.78
N LEU A 234 25.51 -16.82 10.46
CA LEU A 234 25.75 -17.97 9.59
C LEU A 234 27.21 -18.10 9.13
N GLN A 235 28.13 -17.18 9.48
CA GLN A 235 29.48 -17.14 8.91
C GLN A 235 30.29 -18.44 9.12
N GLU A 236 30.02 -19.15 10.22
CA GLU A 236 30.71 -20.41 10.57
C GLU A 236 29.90 -21.66 10.14
N CYS A 237 28.73 -21.45 9.51
CA CYS A 237 27.84 -22.51 9.05
C CYS A 237 28.19 -22.94 7.62
N GLU A 238 28.86 -24.10 7.49
CA GLU A 238 29.16 -24.69 6.18
C GLU A 238 27.89 -24.93 5.34
N ALA A 239 26.75 -25.17 5.98
CA ALA A 239 25.47 -25.36 5.31
C ALA A 239 24.86 -24.06 4.73
N ALA A 240 25.33 -22.89 5.16
CA ALA A 240 24.86 -21.59 4.71
C ALA A 240 25.77 -20.93 3.66
N GLU A 241 26.91 -21.55 3.31
CA GLU A 241 27.90 -20.98 2.39
C GLU A 241 27.29 -20.57 1.04
N GLY A 242 26.31 -21.33 0.55
CA GLY A 242 25.61 -21.02 -0.71
C GLY A 242 24.61 -19.86 -0.65
N LEU A 243 24.27 -19.35 0.54
CA LEU A 243 23.25 -18.31 0.74
C LEU A 243 23.84 -16.89 0.82
N PHE A 244 25.14 -16.75 1.08
CA PHE A 244 25.78 -15.45 1.31
C PHE A 244 25.66 -14.49 0.13
N ASP A 245 25.78 -14.99 -1.10
CA ASP A 245 25.64 -14.16 -2.30
C ASP A 245 24.22 -13.59 -2.43
N ASP A 246 23.20 -14.39 -2.09
CA ASP A 246 21.81 -13.94 -2.14
C ASP A 246 21.50 -12.96 -0.99
N PHE A 247 22.01 -13.19 0.22
CA PHE A 247 21.91 -12.21 1.31
C PHE A 247 22.57 -10.89 0.95
N GLN A 248 23.79 -10.92 0.41
CA GLN A 248 24.49 -9.71 0.00
C GLN A 248 23.73 -8.97 -1.11
N HIS A 249 23.10 -9.70 -2.03
CA HIS A 249 22.25 -9.11 -3.06
C HIS A 249 21.04 -8.40 -2.47
N ILE A 250 20.32 -9.04 -1.54
CA ILE A 250 19.17 -8.44 -0.85
C ILE A 250 19.61 -7.16 -0.14
N ILE A 251 20.70 -7.21 0.64
CA ILE A 251 21.26 -6.06 1.38
C ILE A 251 21.64 -4.91 0.42
N ASP A 252 22.19 -5.22 -0.76
CA ASP A 252 22.57 -4.20 -1.74
C ASP A 252 21.36 -3.48 -2.35
N GLU A 253 20.25 -4.16 -2.57
CA GLU A 253 18.99 -3.56 -3.05
C GLU A 253 18.44 -2.51 -2.05
N PHE A 254 18.61 -2.74 -0.74
CA PHE A 254 18.22 -1.77 0.31
C PHE A 254 19.07 -0.50 0.32
N LYS A 255 20.28 -0.50 -0.27
CA LYS A 255 21.14 0.70 -0.34
C LYS A 255 20.61 1.75 -1.31
N ASN A 256 19.71 1.39 -2.23
CA ASN A 256 19.11 2.32 -3.20
C ASN A 256 17.58 2.31 -3.16
N PRO A 257 16.96 2.99 -2.18
CA PRO A 257 15.52 2.91 -1.93
C PRO A 257 14.65 3.38 -3.10
N THR A 258 15.17 4.22 -4.01
CA THR A 258 14.43 4.62 -5.22
C THR A 258 14.39 3.50 -6.26
N GLU A 259 15.51 2.80 -6.47
CA GLU A 259 15.55 1.67 -7.40
C GLU A 259 14.77 0.48 -6.84
N LEU A 260 14.87 0.24 -5.53
CA LEU A 260 14.08 -0.75 -4.82
C LEU A 260 12.58 -0.55 -5.00
N ALA A 261 12.08 0.68 -4.84
CA ALA A 261 10.66 0.98 -5.02
C ALA A 261 10.20 0.72 -6.48
N VAL A 262 11.03 1.07 -7.46
CA VAL A 262 10.76 0.79 -8.88
C VAL A 262 10.78 -0.71 -9.16
N HIS A 263 11.71 -1.43 -8.53
CA HIS A 263 11.82 -2.89 -8.64
C HIS A 263 10.58 -3.58 -8.07
N PHE A 264 10.18 -3.25 -6.84
CA PHE A 264 8.95 -3.77 -6.23
C PHE A 264 7.71 -3.47 -7.07
N ALA A 265 7.59 -2.26 -7.60
CA ALA A 265 6.46 -1.91 -8.46
C ALA A 265 6.40 -2.80 -9.71
N LYS A 266 7.55 -3.19 -10.29
CA LYS A 266 7.61 -4.15 -11.40
C LYS A 266 7.23 -5.56 -10.94
N GLU A 267 7.79 -6.04 -9.84
CA GLU A 267 7.49 -7.38 -9.34
C GLU A 267 6.01 -7.53 -8.97
N ILE A 268 5.42 -6.52 -8.34
CA ILE A 268 3.98 -6.48 -8.05
C ILE A 268 3.16 -6.44 -9.35
N LEU A 269 3.63 -5.75 -10.40
CA LEU A 269 2.92 -5.74 -11.68
C LEU A 269 2.89 -7.13 -12.34
N TRP A 270 4.02 -7.86 -12.30
CA TRP A 270 4.15 -9.16 -12.97
C TRP A 270 3.64 -10.33 -12.11
N HIS A 271 3.90 -10.29 -10.81
CA HIS A 271 3.63 -11.35 -9.84
C HIS A 271 2.51 -11.00 -8.85
N GLY A 272 1.82 -9.87 -9.03
CA GLY A 272 0.84 -9.34 -8.07
C GLY A 272 -0.25 -10.32 -7.64
N LYS A 273 -0.71 -11.22 -8.53
CA LYS A 273 -1.65 -12.28 -8.15
C LYS A 273 -1.04 -13.30 -7.19
N THR A 274 0.21 -13.70 -7.44
CA THR A 274 0.96 -14.63 -6.59
C THR A 274 1.26 -13.98 -5.26
N ILE A 275 1.85 -12.77 -5.29
CA ILE A 275 2.14 -11.99 -4.07
C ILE A 275 0.87 -11.76 -3.24
N THR A 276 -0.26 -11.38 -3.86
CA THR A 276 -1.54 -11.20 -3.13
C THR A 276 -2.04 -12.51 -2.52
N LYS A 277 -1.80 -13.65 -3.19
CA LYS A 277 -2.17 -14.97 -2.67
C LYS A 277 -1.32 -15.31 -1.46
N ASP A 278 -0.01 -15.12 -1.57
CA ASP A 278 0.95 -15.47 -0.52
C ASP A 278 0.80 -14.53 0.68
N VAL A 279 0.49 -13.24 0.48
CA VAL A 279 0.11 -12.33 1.59
C VAL A 279 -1.12 -12.83 2.34
N LYS A 280 -2.16 -13.28 1.63
CA LYS A 280 -3.37 -13.80 2.27
C LYS A 280 -3.11 -15.11 3.01
N ASN A 281 -2.27 -15.97 2.46
CA ASN A 281 -1.87 -17.20 3.10
C ASN A 281 -1.06 -16.91 4.37
N ALA A 282 -0.05 -16.04 4.28
CA ALA A 282 0.75 -15.59 5.42
C ALA A 282 -0.14 -15.07 6.54
N GLN A 283 -1.10 -14.19 6.23
CA GLN A 283 -2.09 -13.71 7.22
C GLN A 283 -2.94 -14.84 7.79
N THR A 284 -3.40 -15.77 6.96
CA THR A 284 -4.26 -16.88 7.40
C THR A 284 -3.50 -17.79 8.36
N HIS A 285 -2.29 -18.20 7.98
CA HIS A 285 -1.40 -19.04 8.79
C HIS A 285 -0.98 -18.31 10.07
N PHE A 286 -0.59 -17.04 9.98
CA PHE A 286 -0.19 -16.24 11.15
C PHE A 286 -1.33 -16.10 12.16
N ASN A 287 -2.56 -15.80 11.70
CA ASN A 287 -3.74 -15.75 12.56
C ASN A 287 -4.13 -17.12 13.13
N ALA A 288 -3.82 -18.20 12.42
CA ALA A 288 -3.98 -19.58 12.89
C ALA A 288 -2.85 -20.03 13.84
N LYS A 289 -1.83 -19.20 14.07
CA LYS A 289 -0.60 -19.51 14.82
C LYS A 289 0.26 -20.60 14.17
N GLU A 290 0.18 -20.69 12.86
CA GLU A 290 0.99 -21.57 12.01
C GLU A 290 2.20 -20.77 11.50
N PHE A 291 3.16 -20.51 12.38
CA PHE A 291 4.25 -19.55 12.12
C PHE A 291 5.26 -19.99 11.06
N GLU A 292 5.64 -21.28 11.01
CA GLU A 292 6.50 -21.79 9.94
C GLU A 292 5.81 -21.65 8.56
N PRO A 293 4.56 -22.10 8.34
CA PRO A 293 3.84 -21.83 7.09
C PRO A 293 3.65 -20.34 6.78
N ALA A 294 3.39 -19.50 7.80
CA ALA A 294 3.31 -18.06 7.62
C ALA A 294 4.64 -17.48 7.15
N GLY A 295 5.75 -17.96 7.72
CA GLY A 295 7.11 -17.61 7.33
C GLY A 295 7.41 -18.06 5.91
N GLU A 296 7.01 -19.27 5.51
CA GLU A 296 7.20 -19.76 4.14
C GLU A 296 6.50 -18.88 3.10
N ASP A 297 5.27 -18.44 3.38
CA ASP A 297 4.55 -17.51 2.51
C ASP A 297 5.25 -16.13 2.45
N ILE A 298 5.77 -15.62 3.58
CA ILE A 298 6.55 -14.37 3.62
C ILE A 298 7.84 -14.53 2.82
N GLY A 299 8.56 -15.63 3.03
CA GLY A 299 9.79 -15.95 2.32
C GLY A 299 9.56 -16.10 0.82
N ALA A 300 8.44 -16.66 0.39
CA ALA A 300 8.08 -16.72 -1.03
C ALA A 300 7.88 -15.32 -1.65
N ILE A 301 7.35 -14.37 -0.89
CA ILE A 301 7.26 -12.96 -1.32
C ILE A 301 8.66 -12.35 -1.42
N VAL A 302 9.51 -12.53 -0.39
CA VAL A 302 10.90 -12.04 -0.40
C VAL A 302 11.68 -12.63 -1.58
N LYS A 303 11.50 -13.91 -1.87
CA LYS A 303 12.08 -14.57 -3.04
C LYS A 303 11.72 -13.85 -4.33
N ILE A 304 10.42 -13.63 -4.57
CA ILE A 304 9.94 -12.92 -5.77
C ILE A 304 10.52 -11.50 -5.82
N LEU A 305 10.55 -10.81 -4.68
CA LEU A 305 10.96 -9.41 -4.62
C LEU A 305 12.47 -9.21 -4.73
N PHE A 306 13.31 -10.19 -4.39
CA PHE A 306 14.75 -9.94 -4.27
C PHE A 306 15.68 -11.03 -4.81
N VAL A 307 15.24 -12.28 -4.86
CA VAL A 307 16.12 -13.42 -5.20
C VAL A 307 15.86 -13.90 -6.62
N ASP A 308 14.59 -14.00 -7.00
CA ASP A 308 14.19 -14.31 -8.36
C ASP A 308 14.54 -13.12 -9.25
N LYS A 309 15.76 -13.12 -9.79
CA LYS A 309 16.15 -12.18 -10.84
C LYS A 309 15.13 -12.30 -11.96
N VAL A 310 14.61 -11.16 -12.45
CA VAL A 310 13.94 -11.09 -13.75
C VAL A 310 14.93 -11.47 -14.83
N THR A 311 15.18 -12.76 -14.96
CA THR A 311 15.98 -13.38 -15.99
C THR A 311 15.03 -14.32 -16.70
N THR A 312 14.57 -13.85 -17.86
CA THR A 312 13.84 -14.54 -18.95
C THR A 312 12.37 -14.20 -19.13
N PHE A 313 12.09 -12.98 -19.63
CA PHE A 313 11.04 -12.80 -20.65
C PHE A 313 11.43 -11.88 -21.81
N ILE A 314 12.58 -11.18 -21.73
CA ILE A 314 13.05 -10.29 -22.81
C ILE A 314 13.78 -11.06 -23.94
N LYS A 315 14.13 -12.35 -23.77
CA LYS A 315 14.82 -13.11 -24.83
C LYS A 315 13.91 -13.73 -25.89
N ASP A 316 12.59 -13.82 -25.69
CA ASP A 316 11.70 -14.57 -26.59
C ASP A 316 10.64 -13.72 -27.31
N GLN A 317 10.84 -12.40 -27.42
CA GLN A 317 9.92 -11.49 -28.13
C GLN A 317 10.60 -10.66 -29.25
N PHE A 318 11.77 -11.10 -29.72
CA PHE A 318 12.29 -10.73 -31.05
C PHE A 318 12.42 -11.98 -31.93
#